data_AF-A0A352D889-F1
#
_entry.id   AF-A0A352D889-F1
#
_cell.length_a   1.000
_cell.length_b   1.000
_cell.length_c   1.000
_cell.angle_alpha   90.00
_cell.angle_beta   90.00
_cell.angle_gamma   90.00
#
_symmetry.space_group_name_H-M   'P 1'
#
loop_
_entity.id
_entity.type
_entity.pdbx_description
1 polymer ?
#
loop_
_entity_poly.entity_id
_entity_poly.type
_entity_poly.pdbx_seq_one_letter_code
_entity_poly.pdbx_strand_id
1 'polypeptide(L)'
;MNMVCACVENMLDLYADGRLAASQARWVERHLGSCPACAERVASMRRLLFALRALPVPQPPADLAASIRKAVVSGRAAAEPDLGFSYELFPARTPSLSLAFSFLAFIFSLSSSLLGPGIPGPVWTGRVPQANFLNLNK
;
A
#
# COMPACT_ATOMS: atom_id res chain seq x y z
N MET A 1 20.74 7.02 9.37
CA MET A 1 19.69 6.77 8.35
C MET A 1 20.35 5.99 7.22
N ASN A 2 20.23 4.66 7.20
CA ASN A 2 20.87 3.80 6.19
C ASN A 2 19.80 3.23 5.24
N MET A 3 20.18 2.81 4.03
CA MET A 3 19.26 2.26 3.03
C MET A 3 18.38 1.11 3.55
N VAL A 4 18.90 0.29 4.47
CA VAL A 4 18.14 -0.79 5.12
C VAL A 4 16.99 -0.25 5.97
N CYS A 5 17.19 0.87 6.68
CA CYS A 5 16.14 1.51 7.48
C CYS A 5 14.98 1.97 6.58
N ALA A 6 15.27 2.58 5.43
CA ALA A 6 14.24 3.03 4.49
C ALA A 6 13.42 1.85 3.95
N CYS A 7 14.06 0.72 3.66
CA CYS A 7 13.37 -0.49 3.22
C CYS A 7 12.48 -1.08 4.33
N VAL A 8 12.96 -1.11 5.57
CA VAL A 8 12.17 -1.56 6.72
C VAL A 8 11.01 -0.62 7.02
N GLU A 9 11.22 0.70 6.96
CA GLU A 9 10.19 1.72 7.16
C GLU A 9 8.98 1.50 6.25
N ASN A 10 9.20 1.18 4.98
CA ASN A 10 8.13 0.88 4.01
C ASN A 10 7.35 -0.41 4.34
N MET A 11 7.85 -1.26 5.22
CA MET A 11 7.20 -2.50 5.63
C MET A 11 6.56 -2.41 7.02
N LEU A 12 6.79 -1.33 7.77
CA LEU A 12 6.40 -1.26 9.18
C LEU A 12 4.88 -1.26 9.39
N ASP A 13 4.09 -0.68 8.49
CA ASP A 13 2.62 -0.71 8.57
C ASP A 13 2.10 -2.15 8.52
N LEU A 14 2.50 -2.90 7.48
CA LEU A 14 2.12 -4.30 7.31
C LEU A 14 2.70 -5.19 8.42
N TYR A 15 3.89 -4.87 8.92
CA TYR A 15 4.47 -5.56 10.07
C TYR A 15 3.68 -5.33 11.36
N ALA A 16 3.28 -4.08 11.62
CA ALA A 16 2.51 -3.71 12.82
C ALA A 16 1.13 -4.38 12.83
N ASP A 17 0.51 -4.54 11.66
CA ASP A 17 -0.76 -5.26 11.47
C ASP A 17 -0.63 -6.79 11.40
N GLY A 18 0.60 -7.34 11.37
CA GLY A 18 0.83 -8.79 11.26
C GLY A 18 0.51 -9.37 9.88
N ARG A 19 0.56 -8.54 8.83
CA ARG A 19 0.18 -8.89 7.45
C ARG A 19 1.36 -9.21 6.53
N LEU A 20 2.60 -9.07 6.99
CA LEU A 20 3.79 -9.47 6.23
C LEU A 20 3.91 -10.99 6.13
N ALA A 21 4.49 -11.46 5.02
CA ALA A 21 4.90 -12.85 4.92
C ALA A 21 5.95 -13.18 5.99
N ALA A 22 5.94 -14.42 6.49
CA ALA A 22 6.82 -14.83 7.60
C ALA A 22 8.32 -14.59 7.32
N SER A 23 8.77 -14.72 6.07
CA SER A 23 10.15 -14.42 5.67
C SER A 23 10.50 -12.94 5.81
N GLN A 24 9.58 -12.05 5.41
CA GLN A 24 9.75 -10.59 5.51
C GLN A 24 9.67 -10.14 6.96
N ALA A 25 8.75 -10.71 7.76
CA ALA A 25 8.62 -10.41 9.17
C ALA A 25 9.92 -10.70 9.95
N ARG A 26 10.53 -11.88 9.74
CA ARG A 26 11.83 -12.22 10.35
C ARG A 26 12.95 -11.27 9.95
N TRP A 27 12.93 -10.77 8.72
CA TRP A 27 13.92 -9.80 8.25
C TRP A 27 13.75 -8.44 8.96
N VAL A 28 12.50 -7.97 9.08
CA VAL A 28 12.16 -6.77 9.85
C VAL A 28 12.55 -6.94 11.32
N GLU A 29 12.19 -8.04 11.97
CA GLU A 29 12.55 -8.35 13.36
C GLU A 29 14.05 -8.27 13.63
N ARG A 30 14.86 -8.84 12.73
CA ARG A 30 16.33 -8.75 12.81
C ARG A 30 16.79 -7.30 12.78
N HIS A 31 16.22 -6.48 11.90
CA HIS A 31 16.57 -5.06 11.84
C HIS A 31 16.15 -4.31 13.10
N LEU A 32 14.93 -4.55 13.61
CA LEU A 32 14.43 -3.92 14.83
C LEU A 32 15.30 -4.25 16.06
N GLY A 33 15.93 -5.42 16.11
CA GLY A 33 16.91 -5.77 17.14
C GLY A 33 18.21 -4.95 17.08
N SER A 34 18.53 -4.36 15.92
CA SER A 34 19.76 -3.57 15.70
C SER A 34 19.53 -2.06 15.57
N CYS A 35 18.29 -1.62 15.33
CA CYS A 35 17.95 -0.23 15.07
C CYS A 35 16.86 0.28 16.04
N PRO A 36 17.21 1.08 17.06
CA PRO A 36 16.24 1.56 18.05
C PRO A 36 15.20 2.53 17.45
N ALA A 37 15.58 3.32 16.43
CA ALA A 37 14.66 4.26 15.78
C ALA A 37 13.49 3.54 15.07
N CYS A 38 13.77 2.48 14.33
CA CYS A 38 12.72 1.67 13.68
C CYS A 38 11.88 0.91 14.71
N ALA A 39 12.49 0.45 15.81
CA ALA A 39 11.79 -0.20 16.92
C ALA A 39 10.79 0.74 17.60
N GLU A 40 11.20 1.98 17.89
CA GLU A 40 10.32 3.00 18.47
C GLU A 40 9.14 3.34 17.53
N ARG A 41 9.41 3.42 16.22
CA ARG A 41 8.38 3.70 15.21
C ARG A 41 7.32 2.60 15.16
N VAL A 42 7.70 1.32 15.14
CA VAL A 42 6.75 0.22 15.24
C VAL A 42 5.98 0.23 16.56
N ALA A 43 6.65 0.57 17.67
CA ALA A 43 6.00 0.62 18.97
C ALA A 43 4.90 1.68 19.02
N SER A 44 5.12 2.85 18.43
CA SER A 44 4.09 3.91 18.36
C SER A 44 2.89 3.48 17.51
N MET A 45 3.13 2.82 16.36
CA MET A 45 2.08 2.29 15.49
C MET A 45 1.25 1.21 16.19
N ARG A 46 1.89 0.29 16.91
CA ARG A 46 1.20 -0.74 17.71
C ARG A 46 0.35 -0.15 18.83
N ARG A 47 0.80 0.92 19.49
CA ARG A 47 0.00 1.63 20.51
C ARG A 47 -1.26 2.24 19.88
N LEU A 48 -1.13 2.87 18.70
CA LEU A 48 -2.27 3.40 17.95
C LEU A 48 -3.27 2.28 17.61
N LEU A 49 -2.81 1.18 17.03
CA LEU A 49 -3.66 0.04 16.68
C LEU A 49 -4.36 -0.56 17.90
N PHE A 50 -3.65 -0.67 19.03
CA PHE A 50 -4.23 -1.13 20.28
C PHE A 50 -5.35 -0.21 20.77
N ALA A 51 -5.12 1.11 20.76
CA ALA A 51 -6.13 2.09 21.12
C ALA A 51 -7.36 2.00 20.20
N LEU A 52 -7.13 1.87 18.88
CA LEU A 52 -8.22 1.74 17.91
C LEU A 52 -9.06 0.47 18.11
N ARG A 53 -8.42 -0.66 18.42
CA ARG A 53 -9.12 -1.93 18.71
C ARG A 53 -9.90 -1.91 20.02
N ALA A 54 -9.58 -1.00 20.93
CA ALA A 54 -10.29 -0.84 22.20
C ALA A 54 -11.59 -0.03 22.06
N LEU A 55 -11.87 0.57 20.90
CA LEU A 55 -13.14 1.27 20.68
C LEU A 55 -14.33 0.29 20.73
N PRO A 56 -15.51 0.76 21.18
CA PRO A 56 -16.72 -0.04 21.17
C PRO A 56 -17.07 -0.46 19.73
N VAL A 57 -17.30 -1.76 19.54
CA VAL A 57 -17.73 -2.31 18.26
C VAL A 57 -19.23 -2.04 18.08
N PRO A 58 -19.66 -1.36 17.00
CA PRO A 58 -21.08 -1.13 16.75
C PRO A 58 -21.80 -2.47 16.50
N GLN A 59 -23.03 -2.60 17.01
CA GLN A 59 -23.83 -3.79 16.73
C GLN A 59 -24.23 -3.83 15.24
N PRO A 60 -23.96 -4.95 14.53
CA PRO A 60 -24.43 -5.11 13.16
C PRO A 60 -25.96 -5.25 13.11
N PRO A 61 -26.62 -4.86 12.01
CA PRO A 61 -28.06 -5.04 11.87
C PRO A 61 -28.41 -6.54 11.81
N ALA A 62 -29.58 -6.90 12.36
CA ALA A 62 -29.99 -8.29 12.56
C ALA A 62 -30.08 -9.12 11.26
N ASP A 63 -30.29 -8.46 10.12
CA ASP A 63 -30.41 -9.09 8.80
C ASP A 63 -29.07 -9.25 8.07
N LEU A 64 -27.99 -8.64 8.55
CA LEU A 64 -26.69 -8.61 7.86
C LEU A 64 -26.18 -10.02 7.56
N ALA A 65 -26.24 -10.91 8.55
CA ALA A 65 -25.77 -12.29 8.39
C ALA A 65 -26.60 -13.07 7.35
N ALA A 66 -27.91 -12.82 7.28
CA ALA A 66 -28.78 -13.43 6.29
C ALA A 66 -28.50 -12.88 4.88
N SER A 67 -28.29 -11.57 4.76
CA SER A 67 -27.95 -10.88 3.51
C SER A 67 -26.61 -11.38 2.95
N ILE A 68 -25.57 -11.48 3.79
CA ILE A 68 -24.26 -12.01 3.39
C ILE A 68 -24.39 -13.46 2.90
N ARG A 69 -25.08 -14.34 3.64
CA ARG A 69 -25.29 -15.73 3.21
C ARG A 69 -25.99 -15.81 1.87
N LYS A 70 -27.03 -15.01 1.67
CA LYS A 70 -27.76 -14.96 0.39
C LYS A 70 -26.88 -14.49 -0.75
N ALA A 71 -26.05 -13.46 -0.54
CA ALA A 71 -25.11 -12.96 -1.54
C ALA A 71 -24.10 -14.04 -1.95
N VAL A 72 -23.45 -14.70 -0.98
CA VAL A 72 -22.46 -15.76 -1.22
C VAL A 72 -23.07 -16.93 -1.99
N VAL A 73 -24.24 -17.42 -1.58
CA VAL A 73 -24.93 -18.55 -2.25
C VAL A 73 -25.40 -18.19 -3.66
N SER A 74 -25.82 -16.94 -3.87
CA SER A 74 -26.31 -16.49 -5.18
C SER A 74 -25.22 -16.39 -6.25
N GLY A 75 -23.94 -16.62 -5.92
CA GLY A 75 -22.83 -16.47 -6.85
C GLY A 75 -22.68 -15.04 -7.36
N ARG A 76 -23.35 -14.07 -6.72
CA ARG A 76 -23.00 -12.66 -6.84
C ARG A 76 -21.65 -12.51 -6.17
N ALA A 77 -20.59 -12.83 -6.91
CA ALA A 77 -19.31 -12.17 -6.71
C ALA A 77 -19.68 -10.70 -6.54
N ALA A 78 -19.31 -10.12 -5.40
CA ALA A 78 -19.50 -8.71 -5.14
C ALA A 78 -19.16 -8.02 -6.46
N ALA A 79 -20.15 -7.37 -7.09
CA ALA A 79 -19.88 -6.53 -8.24
C ALA A 79 -18.73 -5.67 -7.74
N GLU A 80 -17.54 -5.84 -8.33
CA GLU A 80 -16.37 -5.11 -7.87
C GLU A 80 -16.84 -3.66 -7.82
N PRO A 81 -16.75 -3.00 -6.64
CA PRO A 81 -17.07 -1.59 -6.62
C PRO A 81 -16.18 -1.00 -7.71
N ASP A 82 -16.80 -0.45 -8.74
CA ASP A 82 -16.15 0.32 -9.77
C ASP A 82 -15.63 1.56 -9.04
N LEU A 83 -14.54 1.36 -8.30
CA LEU A 83 -13.65 2.38 -7.79
C LEU A 83 -13.03 2.95 -9.04
N GLY A 84 -13.82 3.78 -9.72
CA GLY A 84 -13.58 4.29 -11.05
C GLY A 84 -12.22 4.96 -11.11
N PHE A 85 -11.20 4.15 -11.38
CA PHE A 85 -10.00 4.60 -12.04
C PHE A 85 -10.41 4.66 -13.49
N SER A 86 -10.99 5.79 -13.87
CA SER A 86 -11.38 6.07 -15.25
C SER A 86 -10.13 5.95 -16.10
N TYR A 87 -9.99 4.80 -16.76
CA TYR A 87 -9.05 4.56 -17.84
C TYR A 87 -9.41 5.38 -19.09
N GLU A 88 -10.26 6.41 -18.96
CA GLU A 88 -10.56 7.43 -19.97
C GLU A 88 -9.33 8.27 -20.38
N LEU A 89 -8.17 8.08 -19.75
CA LEU A 89 -6.89 8.62 -20.23
C LEU A 89 -6.07 7.68 -21.12
N PHE A 90 -6.53 6.43 -21.35
CA PHE A 90 -5.86 5.50 -22.26
C PHE A 90 -6.69 5.37 -23.55
N PRO A 91 -6.42 6.16 -24.60
CA PRO A 91 -7.06 5.97 -25.89
C PRO A 91 -6.66 4.60 -26.45
N ALA A 92 -7.58 3.65 -26.36
CA ALA A 92 -7.47 2.38 -27.05
C ALA A 92 -7.59 2.61 -28.57
N ARG A 93 -6.56 2.18 -29.31
CA ARG A 93 -6.55 1.92 -30.76
C ARG A 93 -6.81 3.12 -31.68
N THR A 94 -5.78 3.94 -31.88
CA THR A 94 -5.44 4.42 -33.24
C THR A 94 -4.23 3.61 -33.75
N PRO A 95 -4.39 2.62 -34.65
CA PRO A 95 -3.28 1.78 -35.10
C PRO A 95 -2.29 2.47 -36.07
N SER A 96 -2.29 3.80 -36.18
CA SER A 96 -1.44 4.58 -37.10
C SER A 96 -0.14 5.14 -36.49
N LEU A 97 0.16 4.86 -35.22
CA LEU A 97 1.37 5.36 -34.53
C LEU A 97 2.38 4.26 -34.12
N SER A 98 2.18 3.02 -34.56
CA SER A 98 2.94 1.87 -34.06
C SER A 98 4.44 1.85 -34.44
N LEU A 99 4.86 2.55 -35.50
CA LEU A 99 6.26 2.60 -35.91
C LEU A 99 7.10 3.60 -35.10
N ALA A 100 6.53 4.74 -34.73
CA ALA A 100 7.25 5.79 -34.00
C ALA A 100 7.55 5.38 -32.54
N PHE A 101 6.59 4.76 -31.86
CA PHE A 101 6.79 4.26 -30.48
C PHE A 101 7.80 3.13 -30.40
N SER A 102 7.78 2.21 -31.38
CA SER A 102 8.74 1.11 -31.46
C SER A 102 10.16 1.64 -31.71
N PHE A 103 10.32 2.63 -32.59
CA PHE A 103 11.60 3.29 -32.84
C PHE A 103 12.14 4.02 -31.60
N LEU A 104 11.28 4.77 -30.89
CA LEU A 104 11.69 5.51 -29.70
C LEU A 104 12.08 4.56 -28.55
N ALA A 105 11.34 3.46 -28.36
CA ALA A 105 11.66 2.44 -27.37
C ALA A 105 12.98 1.71 -27.70
N PHE A 106 13.25 1.45 -28.98
CA PHE A 106 14.50 0.85 -29.43
C PHE A 106 15.69 1.79 -29.21
N ILE A 107 15.55 3.08 -29.52
CA ILE A 107 16.57 4.12 -29.28
C ILE A 107 16.82 4.29 -27.77
N PHE A 108 15.76 4.31 -26.95
CA PHE A 108 15.88 4.43 -25.50
C PHE A 108 16.51 3.20 -24.86
N SER A 109 16.16 1.98 -25.31
CA SER A 109 16.77 0.73 -24.85
C SER A 109 18.24 0.61 -25.29
N LEU A 110 18.58 1.06 -26.50
CA LEU A 110 19.96 1.10 -26.98
C LEU A 110 20.80 2.14 -26.21
N SER A 111 20.19 3.28 -25.82
CA SER A 111 20.83 4.32 -24.99
C SER A 111 20.97 3.91 -23.52
N SER A 112 19.99 3.18 -22.97
CA SER A 112 20.01 2.64 -21.60
C SER A 112 21.02 1.50 -21.43
N SER A 113 21.50 0.92 -22.53
CA SER A 113 22.65 0.01 -22.50
C SER A 113 23.99 0.75 -22.40
N LEU A 114 24.04 2.05 -22.69
CA LEU A 114 25.22 2.90 -22.48
C LEU A 114 25.23 3.60 -21.10
N LEU A 115 24.06 3.85 -20.51
CA LEU A 115 23.91 4.39 -19.15
C LEU A 115 23.21 3.36 -18.26
N GLY A 116 23.99 2.63 -17.44
CA GLY A 116 23.52 1.53 -16.60
C GLY A 116 22.33 1.85 -15.67
N PRO A 117 21.66 0.82 -15.12
CA PRO A 117 20.36 0.96 -14.46
C PRO A 117 20.50 1.69 -13.12
N GLY A 118 20.20 2.99 -13.14
CA GLY A 118 20.20 3.86 -11.97
C GLY A 118 18.88 4.62 -11.83
N ILE A 119 17.74 3.94 -11.90
CA ILE A 119 16.44 4.59 -11.63
C ILE A 119 16.06 4.34 -10.17
N PRO A 120 16.23 5.32 -9.25
CA PRO A 120 15.61 5.24 -7.93
C PRO A 120 14.10 5.38 -8.07
N GLY A 121 13.35 4.44 -7.48
CA GLY A 121 11.89 4.51 -7.41
C GLY A 121 11.42 5.72 -6.59
N PRO A 122 10.16 6.15 -6.77
CA PRO A 122 9.62 7.33 -6.10
C PRO A 122 9.65 7.14 -4.57
N VAL A 123 10.42 7.99 -3.90
CA VAL A 123 10.36 8.16 -2.44
C VAL A 123 9.06 8.91 -2.13
N TRP A 124 8.12 8.28 -1.44
CA TRP A 124 6.94 8.94 -0.90
C TRP A 124 7.36 9.91 0.21
N THR A 125 7.76 11.13 -0.17
CA THR A 125 8.09 12.24 0.75
C THR A 125 6.84 13.02 1.20
N GLY A 126 5.68 12.38 1.21
CA GLY A 126 4.45 12.96 1.72
C GLY A 126 4.47 12.97 3.25
N ARG A 127 4.82 14.11 3.86
CA ARG A 127 4.56 14.36 5.28
C ARG A 127 3.04 14.29 5.49
N VAL A 128 2.56 13.24 6.16
CA VAL A 128 1.16 13.15 6.59
C VAL A 128 0.89 14.36 7.49
N PRO A 129 -0.03 15.28 7.15
CA PRO A 129 -0.39 16.35 8.05
C PRO A 129 -0.99 15.71 9.31
N GLN A 130 -0.41 15.98 10.48
CA GLN A 130 -1.00 15.58 11.75
C GLN A 130 -2.31 16.35 11.91
N ALA A 131 -3.44 15.69 11.62
CA ALA A 131 -4.73 16.16 12.07
C ALA A 131 -4.73 16.12 13.60
N ASN A 132 -4.95 17.28 14.21
CA ASN A 132 -5.02 17.42 15.65
C ASN A 132 -6.32 16.79 16.14
N PHE A 133 -6.28 15.54 16.61
CA PHE A 133 -7.45 14.76 17.06
C PHE A 133 -8.06 15.23 18.38
N LEU A 134 -7.63 16.37 18.93
CA LEU A 134 -8.09 16.91 20.21
C LEU A 134 -9.50 17.56 20.17
N ASN A 135 -10.25 17.48 19.07
CA ASN A 135 -11.53 18.18 18.92
C ASN A 135 -12.72 17.31 18.45
N LEU A 136 -12.67 15.99 18.66
CA LEU A 136 -13.78 15.07 18.37
C LEU A 136 -14.60 14.67 19.60
N ASN A 137 -14.54 15.47 20.68
CA ASN A 137 -15.35 15.22 21.88
C ASN A 137 -16.00 16.54 22.35
N LYS A 138 -16.95 17.03 21.56
CA LYS A 138 -17.93 18.03 21.99
C LYS A 138 -19.27 17.79 21.30
#